data_AF-A0A7X3YWY2-F1
#
_entry.id   AF-A0A7X3YWY2-F1
#
_cell.length_a   1.000
_cell.length_b   1.000
_cell.length_c   1.000
_cell.angle_alpha   90.00
_cell.angle_beta   90.00
_cell.angle_gamma   90.00
#
_symmetry.space_group_name_H-M   'P 1'
#
loop_
_entity.id
_entity.type
_entity.pdbx_description
1 polymer ?
#
loop_
_entity_poly.entity_id
_entity_poly.type
_entity_poly.pdbx_seq_one_letter_code
_entity_poly.pdbx_strand_id
1 'polypeptide(L)'
;MINPFFSGRKELQYRIDQKSKIISQDYLKDPGSNPAGGQTQVIQGPPGIGKTSLLEKIRQNCIDQLNDESVSHKTIPVMIADPANLTFSYLGTRIHDTIKELDSKITIAKVKENIGTALRKISSVSGYGFGIGLDNSSVDKLVFPKNYTILLLIDEIQTIANKEYSEVEDVLLSLHTGSNRYPIFPVLAGLSNSKSVLQEVVGTRLGVGAVHHLQPLSLEEVKESLGKFFNHFHVKSTPGLTSEWGDRIGEWVDGWPKHVENSLRALGESLLETEGKLSAVDDLAVKDRATQYRVEYYNSRFGTFESSKKIIGEIMAEMGPKPRSGLEIMGIIGKIIEKPQWTEKSIKPKIEGLDFDFLHRYGFIEAVHDLPGPLYHCPIPSLHSYAVATTGSPLHALAYTNDIEAFRKVLDLGYNINGLDAWGRTPLKIASEHNWNKLAIYMLKEGAMLDPSQKENTKGNNPTANYLAKDHEPDKSPSGSGGDDNDFNPSPDFDM
;
A
#
# COMPACT_ATOMS: atom_id res chain seq x y z
N MET A 1 8.57 -3.40 -15.16
CA MET A 1 7.56 -4.18 -15.91
C MET A 1 6.21 -3.88 -15.28
N ILE A 2 5.22 -3.42 -16.06
CA ILE A 2 3.86 -3.19 -15.54
C ILE A 2 3.32 -4.54 -15.10
N ASN A 3 2.67 -4.64 -13.94
CA ASN A 3 1.86 -5.81 -13.61
C ASN A 3 0.54 -5.68 -14.39
N PRO A 4 0.35 -6.38 -15.53
CA PRO A 4 -0.83 -6.20 -16.37
C PRO A 4 -2.11 -6.73 -15.70
N PHE A 5 -1.95 -7.44 -14.58
CA PHE A 5 -3.03 -8.02 -13.81
C PHE A 5 -3.50 -7.10 -12.68
N PHE A 6 -2.88 -5.93 -12.49
CA PHE A 6 -3.25 -5.01 -11.43
C PHE A 6 -4.67 -4.46 -11.62
N SER A 7 -5.55 -4.79 -10.68
CA SER A 7 -6.98 -4.45 -10.70
C SER A 7 -7.34 -3.37 -9.70
N GLY A 8 -8.59 -2.90 -9.76
CA GLY A 8 -9.09 -1.92 -8.81
C GLY A 8 -8.71 -0.46 -9.06
N ARG A 9 -9.06 0.38 -8.07
CA ARG A 9 -8.73 1.83 -7.96
C ARG A 9 -9.26 2.71 -9.09
N LYS A 10 -10.37 2.30 -9.72
CA LYS A 10 -11.00 3.01 -10.84
C LYS A 10 -11.44 4.43 -10.47
N GLU A 11 -11.88 4.64 -9.24
CA GLU A 11 -12.31 5.95 -8.75
C GLU A 11 -11.16 6.97 -8.74
N LEU A 12 -9.96 6.56 -8.31
CA LEU A 12 -8.80 7.45 -8.28
C LEU A 12 -8.31 7.78 -9.70
N GLN A 13 -8.35 6.81 -10.62
CA GLN A 13 -8.10 7.07 -12.05
C GLN A 13 -9.09 8.10 -12.59
N TYR A 14 -10.39 7.89 -12.37
CA TYR A 14 -11.44 8.77 -12.84
C TYR A 14 -11.24 10.21 -12.32
N ARG A 15 -10.90 10.35 -11.04
CA ARG A 15 -10.60 11.65 -10.43
C ARG A 15 -9.40 12.36 -11.08
N ILE A 16 -8.33 11.63 -11.36
CA ILE A 16 -7.15 12.17 -12.06
C ILE A 16 -7.52 12.62 -13.47
N ASP A 17 -8.31 11.83 -14.19
CA ASP A 17 -8.76 12.17 -15.54
C ASP A 17 -9.65 13.43 -15.55
N GLN A 18 -10.58 13.55 -14.59
CA GLN A 18 -11.41 14.75 -14.45
C GLN A 18 -10.58 16.00 -14.13
N LYS A 19 -9.62 15.90 -13.21
CA LYS A 19 -8.72 17.02 -12.89
C LYS A 19 -7.85 17.43 -14.06
N SER A 20 -7.29 16.45 -14.79
CA SER A 20 -6.52 16.71 -16.01
C SER A 20 -7.34 17.51 -17.04
N LYS A 21 -8.61 17.13 -17.23
CA LYS A 21 -9.54 17.85 -18.11
C LYS A 21 -9.86 19.27 -17.64
N ILE A 22 -10.03 19.49 -16.34
CA ILE A 22 -10.28 20.84 -15.79
C ILE A 22 -9.06 21.74 -16.04
N ILE A 23 -7.85 21.24 -15.78
CA ILE A 23 -6.59 21.98 -15.97
C ILE A 23 -6.43 22.42 -17.44
N SER A 24 -6.71 21.54 -18.41
CA SER A 24 -6.63 21.94 -19.83
C SER A 24 -7.69 22.96 -20.21
N GLN A 25 -8.91 22.84 -19.69
CA GLN A 25 -10.00 23.79 -19.94
C GLN A 25 -9.69 25.18 -19.38
N ASP A 26 -9.10 25.26 -18.18
CA ASP A 26 -8.77 26.54 -17.56
C ASP A 26 -7.60 27.22 -18.27
N TYR A 27 -6.59 26.46 -18.71
CA TYR A 27 -5.50 26.97 -19.55
C TYR A 27 -6.01 27.60 -20.86
N LEU A 28 -7.12 27.08 -21.42
CA LEU A 28 -7.73 27.63 -22.63
C LEU A 28 -8.49 28.94 -22.41
N LYS A 29 -9.13 29.10 -21.25
CA LYS A 29 -9.91 30.30 -20.92
C LYS A 29 -9.00 31.48 -20.68
N ASP A 30 -7.88 31.26 -19.99
CA ASP A 30 -6.89 32.29 -19.70
C ASP A 30 -5.49 31.67 -19.58
N PRO A 31 -4.64 31.75 -20.61
CA PRO A 31 -3.25 31.32 -20.55
C PRO A 31 -2.38 32.11 -19.56
N GLY A 32 -2.88 33.26 -19.06
CA GLY A 32 -2.28 34.03 -17.97
C GLY A 32 -2.65 33.51 -16.59
N SER A 33 -3.69 32.67 -16.49
CA SER A 33 -4.11 32.01 -15.26
C SER A 33 -3.12 30.93 -14.83
N ASN A 34 -3.36 30.40 -13.63
CA ASN A 34 -2.58 29.36 -13.03
C ASN A 34 -3.39 28.04 -13.06
N PRO A 35 -3.46 27.36 -14.21
CA PRO A 35 -4.45 26.31 -14.45
C PRO A 35 -4.23 25.07 -13.57
N ALA A 36 -2.99 24.83 -13.13
CA ALA A 36 -2.61 23.69 -12.28
C ALA A 36 -2.39 24.07 -10.81
N GLY A 37 -2.48 25.35 -10.46
CA GLY A 37 -2.22 25.85 -9.11
C GLY A 37 -3.10 25.18 -8.07
N GLY A 38 -2.45 24.59 -7.05
CA GLY A 38 -3.12 23.88 -5.95
C GLY A 38 -3.82 22.58 -6.36
N GLN A 39 -3.66 22.12 -7.62
CA GLN A 39 -4.31 20.89 -8.10
C GLN A 39 -3.53 19.63 -7.74
N THR A 40 -2.30 19.74 -7.22
CA THR A 40 -1.43 18.63 -6.82
C THR A 40 -2.18 17.52 -6.09
N GLN A 41 -1.97 16.27 -6.51
CA GLN A 41 -2.50 15.10 -5.81
C GLN A 41 -1.35 14.30 -5.18
N VAL A 42 -1.60 13.73 -4.01
CA VAL A 42 -0.68 12.87 -3.30
C VAL A 42 -1.32 11.50 -3.11
N ILE A 43 -0.67 10.45 -3.58
CA ILE A 43 -1.07 9.05 -3.41
C ILE A 43 -0.11 8.43 -2.40
N GLN A 44 -0.60 8.13 -1.20
CA GLN A 44 0.26 7.63 -0.15
C GLN A 44 -0.21 6.31 0.44
N GLY A 45 0.72 5.60 1.04
CA GLY A 45 0.46 4.38 1.77
C GLY A 45 1.74 3.56 1.98
N PRO A 46 1.64 2.44 2.71
CA PRO A 46 2.78 1.59 3.04
C PRO A 46 3.45 0.93 1.82
N PRO A 47 4.66 0.37 1.96
CA PRO A 47 5.33 -0.38 0.91
C PRO A 47 4.48 -1.55 0.39
N GLY A 48 4.57 -1.86 -0.90
CA GLY A 48 3.82 -2.97 -1.50
C GLY A 48 2.32 -2.73 -1.71
N ILE A 49 1.75 -1.60 -1.25
CA ILE A 49 0.34 -1.25 -1.44
C ILE A 49 0.00 -0.88 -2.90
N GLY A 50 0.88 -1.12 -3.89
CA GLY A 50 0.56 -0.94 -5.31
C GLY A 50 0.56 0.51 -5.82
N LYS A 51 1.35 1.41 -5.23
CA LYS A 51 1.53 2.80 -5.72
C LYS A 51 2.08 2.85 -7.13
N THR A 52 3.26 2.27 -7.34
CA THR A 52 3.93 2.20 -8.65
C THR A 52 3.05 1.52 -9.71
N SER A 53 2.40 0.40 -9.35
CA SER A 53 1.47 -0.30 -10.25
C SER A 53 0.27 0.57 -10.65
N LEU A 54 -0.23 1.40 -9.73
CA LEU A 54 -1.29 2.36 -10.02
C LEU A 54 -0.80 3.48 -10.95
N LEU A 55 0.38 4.06 -10.69
CA LEU A 55 0.95 5.10 -11.57
C LEU A 55 1.16 4.57 -12.99
N GLU A 56 1.68 3.35 -13.13
CA GLU A 56 1.85 2.70 -14.44
C GLU A 56 0.51 2.44 -15.14
N LYS A 57 -0.53 2.04 -14.38
CA LYS A 57 -1.88 1.87 -14.93
C LYS A 57 -2.47 3.20 -15.41
N ILE A 58 -2.29 4.27 -14.63
CA ILE A 58 -2.67 5.64 -15.03
C ILE A 58 -1.94 6.04 -16.31
N ARG A 59 -0.63 5.81 -16.36
CA ARG A 59 0.19 6.09 -17.54
C ARG A 59 -0.33 5.33 -18.77
N GLN A 60 -0.63 4.04 -18.65
CA GLN A 60 -1.15 3.24 -19.76
C GLN A 60 -2.53 3.75 -20.22
N ASN A 61 -3.43 4.05 -19.30
CA ASN A 61 -4.75 4.61 -19.64
C ASN A 61 -4.62 5.94 -20.41
N CYS A 62 -3.69 6.81 -20.03
CA CYS A 62 -3.41 8.03 -20.79
C CYS A 62 -2.88 7.74 -22.20
N ILE A 63 -2.03 6.72 -22.37
CA ILE A 63 -1.56 6.28 -23.70
C ILE A 63 -2.72 5.77 -24.55
N ASP A 64 -3.60 4.98 -23.96
CA ASP A 64 -4.78 4.44 -24.66
C ASP A 64 -5.73 5.60 -25.06
N GLN A 65 -5.94 6.58 -24.17
CA GLN A 65 -6.69 7.80 -24.47
C GLN A 65 -6.07 8.63 -25.58
N LEU A 66 -4.72 8.66 -25.70
CA LEU A 66 -4.06 9.33 -26.83
C LEU A 66 -4.47 8.69 -28.17
N ASN A 67 -4.68 7.37 -28.18
CA ASN A 67 -5.12 6.58 -29.33
C ASN A 67 -6.65 6.52 -29.53
N ASP A 68 -7.44 7.32 -28.83
CA ASP A 68 -8.90 7.38 -28.97
C ASP A 68 -9.38 8.73 -29.52
N GLU A 69 -9.85 8.78 -30.77
CA GLU A 69 -10.33 10.02 -31.41
C GLU A 69 -11.56 10.64 -30.73
N SER A 70 -12.36 9.86 -30.00
CA SER A 70 -13.55 10.36 -29.31
C SER A 70 -13.21 11.25 -28.10
N VAL A 71 -12.00 11.08 -27.55
CA VAL A 71 -11.54 11.86 -26.40
C VAL A 71 -10.97 13.19 -26.87
N SER A 72 -11.71 14.28 -26.59
CA SER A 72 -11.33 15.64 -26.99
C SER A 72 -10.17 16.22 -26.19
N HIS A 73 -10.01 15.82 -24.93
CA HIS A 73 -8.90 16.19 -24.05
C HIS A 73 -7.83 15.10 -24.02
N LYS A 74 -6.56 15.47 -24.14
CA LYS A 74 -5.45 14.53 -24.21
C LYS A 74 -4.50 14.74 -23.04
N THR A 75 -4.08 13.65 -22.41
CA THR A 75 -3.14 13.67 -21.29
C THR A 75 -1.83 13.02 -21.71
N ILE A 76 -0.71 13.73 -21.55
CA ILE A 76 0.64 13.20 -21.80
C ILE A 76 1.22 12.76 -20.45
N PRO A 77 1.40 11.44 -20.22
CA PRO A 77 1.81 10.95 -18.92
C PRO A 77 3.34 10.86 -18.80
N VAL A 78 3.94 11.80 -18.07
CA VAL A 78 5.39 11.90 -17.86
C VAL A 78 5.73 11.26 -16.52
N MET A 79 6.55 10.20 -16.54
CA MET A 79 6.96 9.49 -15.33
C MET A 79 8.32 9.99 -14.85
N ILE A 80 8.41 10.33 -13.56
CA ILE A 80 9.64 10.70 -12.84
C ILE A 80 9.96 9.58 -11.86
N ALA A 81 11.06 8.87 -12.13
CA ALA A 81 11.51 7.73 -11.33
C ALA A 81 12.56 8.12 -10.27
N ASP A 82 13.23 9.27 -10.43
CA ASP A 82 14.25 9.76 -9.52
C ASP A 82 13.94 11.20 -9.09
N PRO A 83 12.97 11.39 -8.18
CA PRO A 83 12.58 12.74 -7.76
C PRO A 83 13.64 13.44 -6.92
N ALA A 84 14.61 12.70 -6.36
CA ALA A 84 15.70 13.28 -5.58
C ALA A 84 16.65 14.14 -6.43
N ASN A 85 16.59 14.03 -7.77
CA ASN A 85 17.37 14.81 -8.72
C ASN A 85 16.48 15.67 -9.64
N LEU A 86 15.25 15.99 -9.20
CA LEU A 86 14.27 16.74 -9.98
C LEU A 86 14.66 18.22 -10.16
N THR A 87 15.39 18.53 -11.23
CA THR A 87 15.69 19.91 -11.68
C THR A 87 14.76 20.34 -12.81
N PHE A 88 14.73 21.64 -13.15
CA PHE A 88 13.96 22.10 -14.31
C PHE A 88 14.49 21.49 -15.60
N SER A 89 15.82 21.36 -15.73
CA SER A 89 16.46 20.69 -16.85
C SER A 89 16.07 19.21 -16.93
N TYR A 90 16.15 18.48 -15.82
CA TYR A 90 15.78 17.07 -15.77
C TYR A 90 14.31 16.85 -16.15
N LEU A 91 13.41 17.68 -15.62
CA LEU A 91 11.98 17.61 -15.91
C LEU A 91 11.72 17.70 -17.41
N GLY A 92 12.23 18.71 -18.10
CA GLY A 92 11.92 18.82 -19.52
C GLY A 92 12.71 17.89 -20.43
N THR A 93 13.90 17.40 -20.03
CA THR A 93 14.50 16.22 -20.68
C THR A 93 13.54 15.03 -20.60
N ARG A 94 12.94 14.78 -19.43
CA ARG A 94 12.01 13.66 -19.28
C ARG A 94 10.70 13.86 -20.04
N ILE A 95 10.20 15.08 -20.14
CA ILE A 95 9.06 15.42 -21.01
C ILE A 95 9.41 15.07 -22.48
N HIS A 96 10.56 15.53 -22.95
CA HIS A 96 11.03 15.27 -24.32
C HIS A 96 11.15 13.78 -24.62
N ASP A 97 11.81 13.04 -23.74
CA ASP A 97 12.00 11.59 -23.89
C ASP A 97 10.67 10.82 -23.84
N THR A 98 9.78 11.17 -22.92
CA THR A 98 8.43 10.58 -22.84
C THR A 98 7.70 10.75 -24.17
N ILE A 99 7.76 11.94 -24.74
CA ILE A 99 7.04 12.21 -25.99
C ILE A 99 7.68 11.47 -27.18
N LYS A 100 9.01 11.36 -27.23
CA LYS A 100 9.68 10.49 -28.21
C LYS A 100 9.25 9.03 -28.08
N GLU A 101 9.15 8.51 -26.86
CA GLU A 101 8.66 7.14 -26.61
C GLU A 101 7.23 6.97 -27.12
N LEU A 102 6.38 7.99 -26.93
CA LEU A 102 4.99 7.98 -27.41
C LEU A 102 4.86 7.92 -28.94
N ASP A 103 5.81 8.46 -29.70
CA ASP A 103 5.76 8.42 -31.17
C ASP A 103 5.67 6.98 -31.72
N SER A 104 6.30 6.02 -31.03
CA SER A 104 6.21 4.59 -31.35
C SER A 104 4.90 3.92 -30.91
N LYS A 105 4.19 4.49 -29.93
CA LYS A 105 3.00 3.90 -29.30
C LYS A 105 1.69 4.49 -29.80
N ILE A 106 1.74 5.67 -30.38
CA ILE A 106 0.57 6.33 -30.95
C ILE A 106 0.36 5.81 -32.37
N THR A 107 -0.87 5.46 -32.72
CA THR A 107 -1.21 4.94 -34.06
C THR A 107 -1.92 6.00 -34.90
N ILE A 108 -2.60 6.97 -34.27
CA ILE A 108 -3.35 8.02 -34.96
C ILE A 108 -2.41 9.12 -35.50
N ALA A 109 -2.35 9.27 -36.82
CA ALA A 109 -1.47 10.23 -37.50
C ALA A 109 -1.70 11.69 -37.07
N LYS A 110 -2.96 12.11 -36.93
CA LYS A 110 -3.31 13.47 -36.46
C LYS A 110 -2.81 13.77 -35.06
N VAL A 111 -2.84 12.76 -34.17
CA VAL A 111 -2.33 12.89 -32.79
C VAL A 111 -0.80 12.98 -32.83
N LYS A 112 -0.12 12.17 -33.66
CA LYS A 112 1.32 12.30 -33.89
C LYS A 112 1.72 13.67 -34.39
N GLU A 113 1.00 14.24 -35.35
CA GLU A 113 1.28 15.57 -35.89
C GLU A 113 1.14 16.66 -34.82
N ASN A 114 0.07 16.62 -34.03
CA ASN A 114 -0.16 17.56 -32.94
C ASN A 114 0.92 17.47 -31.86
N ILE A 115 1.30 16.24 -31.47
CA ILE A 115 2.36 15.98 -30.50
C ILE A 115 3.74 16.37 -31.06
N GLY A 116 4.02 16.09 -32.33
CA GLY A 116 5.24 16.50 -33.01
C GLY A 116 5.37 18.02 -33.12
N THR A 117 4.25 18.71 -33.34
CA THR A 117 4.19 20.19 -33.31
C THR A 117 4.42 20.73 -31.90
N ALA A 118 3.86 20.08 -30.87
CA ALA A 118 4.11 20.38 -29.47
C ALA A 118 5.60 20.20 -29.12
N LEU A 119 6.19 19.08 -29.54
CA LEU A 119 7.60 18.75 -29.36
C LEU A 119 8.52 19.82 -29.94
N ARG A 120 8.28 20.25 -31.19
CA ARG A 120 9.11 21.26 -31.84
C ARG A 120 9.15 22.56 -31.03
N LYS A 121 8.01 22.94 -30.43
CA LYS A 121 7.89 24.12 -29.56
C LYS A 121 8.55 23.91 -28.19
N ILE A 122 8.58 22.69 -27.67
CA ILE A 122 9.29 22.35 -26.43
C ILE A 122 10.81 22.32 -26.65
N SER A 123 11.26 21.72 -27.75
CA SER A 123 12.67 21.60 -28.09
C SER A 123 13.31 22.90 -28.57
N SER A 124 12.55 23.80 -29.23
CA SER A 124 13.11 25.07 -29.73
C SER A 124 13.63 25.99 -28.62
N VAL A 125 13.12 25.83 -27.39
CA VAL A 125 13.59 26.56 -26.21
C VAL A 125 14.95 26.03 -25.71
N SER A 126 15.28 24.75 -26.00
CA SER A 126 16.52 24.09 -25.55
C SER A 126 17.77 24.39 -26.39
N GLY A 127 17.65 25.17 -27.48
CA GLY A 127 18.74 25.46 -28.42
C GLY A 127 19.85 26.40 -27.90
N TYR A 128 19.60 27.11 -26.80
CA TYR A 128 20.52 28.11 -26.23
C TYR A 128 20.72 27.91 -24.72
N GLY A 129 21.24 26.75 -24.32
CA GLY A 129 22.03 26.59 -23.08
C GLY A 129 21.39 26.93 -21.72
N PHE A 130 20.10 27.25 -21.66
CA PHE A 130 19.34 27.49 -20.44
C PHE A 130 18.13 26.58 -20.42
N GLY A 131 17.77 26.11 -19.23
CA GLY A 131 16.73 25.11 -19.00
C GLY A 131 15.43 25.43 -19.74
N ILE A 132 14.62 24.40 -19.97
CA ILE A 132 13.23 24.53 -20.41
C ILE A 132 12.64 25.75 -19.72
N GLY A 133 12.09 26.69 -20.49
CA GLY A 133 11.59 28.02 -20.09
C GLY A 133 10.46 28.01 -19.06
N LEU A 134 10.68 27.25 -17.98
CA LEU A 134 9.96 27.16 -16.73
C LEU A 134 10.44 28.27 -15.77
N ASP A 135 11.55 28.94 -16.11
CA ASP A 135 11.89 30.26 -15.60
C ASP A 135 11.07 31.33 -16.35
N ASN A 136 10.31 32.13 -15.60
CA ASN A 136 9.48 33.23 -16.12
C ASN A 136 10.31 34.36 -16.78
N SER A 137 11.64 34.28 -16.78
CA SER A 137 12.56 35.28 -17.32
C SER A 137 12.78 35.22 -18.85
N SER A 138 12.46 34.11 -19.53
CA SER A 138 12.72 33.97 -20.98
C SER A 138 11.59 34.52 -21.86
N VAL A 139 11.97 35.28 -22.90
CA VAL A 139 11.10 35.96 -23.89
C VAL A 139 10.23 34.98 -24.71
N ASP A 140 10.56 33.69 -24.72
CA ASP A 140 9.85 32.65 -25.47
C ASP A 140 9.14 31.65 -24.53
N LYS A 141 7.94 32.02 -24.06
CA LYS A 141 7.08 31.09 -23.30
C LYS A 141 6.74 29.86 -24.14
N LEU A 142 6.98 28.68 -23.58
CA LEU A 142 6.49 27.40 -24.09
C LEU A 142 4.98 27.50 -24.38
N VAL A 143 4.53 27.23 -25.61
CA VAL A 143 3.08 27.22 -25.92
C VAL A 143 2.57 25.78 -25.95
N PHE A 144 1.85 25.40 -24.89
CA PHE A 144 1.18 24.10 -24.84
C PHE A 144 0.05 24.00 -25.89
N PRO A 145 -0.13 22.84 -26.57
CA PRO A 145 -1.25 22.64 -27.47
C PRO A 145 -2.59 22.76 -26.73
N LYS A 146 -3.61 23.25 -27.45
CA LYS A 146 -4.99 23.32 -26.93
C LYS A 146 -5.50 21.92 -26.60
N ASN A 147 -6.19 21.76 -25.46
CA ASN A 147 -6.74 20.50 -24.94
C ASN A 147 -5.68 19.44 -24.55
N TYR A 148 -4.45 19.85 -24.22
CA TYR A 148 -3.43 18.94 -23.69
C TYR A 148 -3.04 19.32 -22.27
N THR A 149 -2.83 18.31 -21.44
CA THR A 149 -2.25 18.43 -20.09
C THR A 149 -1.09 17.45 -19.98
N ILE A 150 0.02 17.90 -19.38
CA ILE A 150 1.04 16.96 -18.90
C ILE A 150 0.59 16.45 -17.55
N LEU A 151 0.43 15.13 -17.42
CA LEU A 151 0.29 14.49 -16.13
C LEU A 151 1.66 14.04 -15.67
N LEU A 152 2.19 14.72 -14.66
CA LEU A 152 3.50 14.41 -14.09
C LEU A 152 3.31 13.41 -12.94
N LEU A 153 3.69 12.16 -13.20
CA LEU A 153 3.61 11.05 -12.27
C LEU A 153 4.97 10.91 -11.58
N ILE A 154 5.03 11.23 -10.29
CA ILE A 154 6.27 11.16 -9.50
C ILE A 154 6.13 10.00 -8.51
N ASP A 155 7.02 9.02 -8.55
CA ASP A 155 7.06 7.95 -7.54
C ASP A 155 8.16 8.20 -6.51
N GLU A 156 8.03 7.60 -5.34
CA GLU A 156 9.01 7.64 -4.25
C GLU A 156 9.38 9.05 -3.74
N ILE A 157 8.39 9.93 -3.57
CA ILE A 157 8.60 11.31 -3.10
C ILE A 157 9.34 11.40 -1.75
N GLN A 158 9.27 10.38 -0.90
CA GLN A 158 10.00 10.34 0.37
C GLN A 158 11.53 10.46 0.22
N THR A 159 12.08 10.20 -0.98
CA THR A 159 13.52 10.32 -1.26
C THR A 159 14.02 11.77 -1.28
N ILE A 160 13.10 12.74 -1.35
CA ILE A 160 13.41 14.19 -1.40
C ILE A 160 13.79 14.73 -0.01
N ALA A 161 13.30 14.13 1.08
CA ALA A 161 13.45 14.62 2.45
C ALA A 161 14.90 14.64 3.02
N ASN A 162 15.90 14.18 2.26
CA ASN A 162 17.27 13.96 2.73
C ASN A 162 18.33 14.85 2.05
N LYS A 163 17.95 15.86 1.26
CA LYS A 163 18.92 16.74 0.59
C LYS A 163 18.76 18.17 1.09
N GLU A 164 19.85 18.76 1.57
CA GLU A 164 19.94 20.20 1.82
C GLU A 164 19.49 20.95 0.56
N TYR A 165 18.49 21.83 0.72
CA TYR A 165 17.97 22.82 -0.21
C TYR A 165 18.60 22.79 -1.61
N SER A 166 17.87 22.20 -2.54
CA SER A 166 18.26 22.04 -3.94
C SER A 166 17.14 22.55 -4.85
N GLU A 167 17.47 22.80 -6.12
CA GLU A 167 16.55 23.15 -7.22
C GLU A 167 15.25 22.30 -7.26
N VAL A 168 15.23 21.12 -6.62
CA VAL A 168 14.06 20.27 -6.40
C VAL A 168 12.91 21.00 -5.70
N GLU A 169 13.20 21.78 -4.65
CA GLU A 169 12.15 22.50 -3.92
C GLU A 169 11.51 23.57 -4.80
N ASP A 170 12.33 24.33 -5.54
CA ASP A 170 11.86 25.35 -6.48
C ASP A 170 10.99 24.75 -7.57
N VAL A 171 11.38 23.59 -8.11
CA VAL A 171 10.58 22.86 -9.11
C VAL A 171 9.25 22.41 -8.51
N LEU A 172 9.25 21.79 -7.33
CA LEU A 172 8.02 21.32 -6.67
C LEU A 172 7.11 22.47 -6.28
N LEU A 173 7.65 23.55 -5.73
CA LEU A 173 6.90 24.75 -5.40
C LEU A 173 6.31 25.37 -6.67
N SER A 174 7.08 25.45 -7.75
CA SER A 174 6.62 25.96 -9.04
C SER A 174 5.48 25.11 -9.63
N LEU A 175 5.60 23.79 -9.56
CA LEU A 175 4.57 22.84 -10.02
C LEU A 175 3.31 22.92 -9.15
N HIS A 176 3.47 23.00 -7.82
CA HIS A 176 2.35 23.04 -6.89
C HIS A 176 1.60 24.37 -6.93
N THR A 177 2.34 25.48 -6.91
CA THR A 177 1.77 26.82 -7.04
C THR A 177 1.42 27.15 -8.48
N GLY A 178 1.78 26.31 -9.46
CA GLY A 178 1.65 26.55 -10.90
C GLY A 178 2.17 27.93 -11.36
N SER A 179 3.20 28.45 -10.70
CA SER A 179 3.82 29.74 -11.02
C SER A 179 4.48 29.76 -12.42
N ASN A 180 4.76 28.56 -12.97
CA ASN A 180 5.18 28.35 -14.36
C ASN A 180 4.06 28.53 -15.41
N ARG A 181 2.78 28.60 -14.97
CA ARG A 181 1.58 28.79 -15.79
C ARG A 181 1.36 27.75 -16.88
N TYR A 182 1.98 26.57 -16.74
CA TYR A 182 1.77 25.47 -17.66
C TYR A 182 0.67 24.52 -17.17
N PRO A 183 -0.04 23.83 -18.08
CA PRO A 183 -0.97 22.78 -17.72
C PRO A 183 -0.22 21.50 -17.33
N ILE A 184 0.65 21.58 -16.33
CA ILE A 184 1.39 20.44 -15.76
C ILE A 184 0.71 20.06 -14.45
N PHE A 185 0.13 18.87 -14.43
CA PHE A 185 -0.61 18.32 -13.31
C PHE A 185 0.25 17.33 -12.51
N PRO A 186 0.79 17.71 -11.33
CA PRO A 186 1.58 16.82 -10.51
C PRO A 186 0.72 15.83 -9.70
N VAL A 187 1.02 14.55 -9.85
CA VAL A 187 0.52 13.44 -9.02
C VAL A 187 1.73 12.73 -8.42
N LEU A 188 1.90 12.89 -7.11
CA LEU A 188 3.05 12.37 -6.37
C LEU A 188 2.64 11.14 -5.59
N ALA A 189 3.44 10.08 -5.64
CA ALA A 189 3.24 8.88 -4.86
C ALA A 189 4.41 8.63 -3.90
N GLY A 190 4.12 8.08 -2.72
CA GLY A 190 5.15 7.71 -1.77
C GLY A 190 4.62 7.05 -0.50
N LEU A 191 5.44 7.02 0.54
CA LEU A 191 5.10 6.42 1.83
C LEU A 191 4.04 7.23 2.59
N SER A 192 3.53 6.69 3.70
CA SER A 192 2.37 7.24 4.41
C SER A 192 2.57 8.66 4.98
N ASN A 193 3.81 9.10 5.11
CA ASN A 193 4.18 10.46 5.49
C ASN A 193 4.39 11.43 4.31
N SER A 194 4.10 11.02 3.06
CA SER A 194 4.35 11.82 1.85
C SER A 194 3.68 13.20 1.89
N LYS A 195 2.49 13.30 2.47
CA LYS A 195 1.83 14.58 2.73
C LYS A 195 2.74 15.53 3.51
N SER A 196 3.27 15.07 4.65
CA SER A 196 4.11 15.89 5.53
C SER A 196 5.41 16.28 4.82
N VAL A 197 6.07 15.31 4.17
CA VAL A 197 7.29 15.56 3.38
C VAL A 197 7.04 16.63 2.32
N LEU A 198 5.92 16.57 1.60
CA LEU A 198 5.60 17.58 0.60
C LEU A 198 5.33 18.94 1.24
N GLN A 199 4.59 19.00 2.35
CA GLN A 199 4.27 20.26 3.03
C GLN A 199 5.50 20.94 3.65
N GLU A 200 6.48 20.16 4.11
CA GLU A 200 7.78 20.68 4.55
C GLU A 200 8.54 21.34 3.39
N VAL A 201 8.51 20.72 2.21
CA VAL A 201 9.21 21.23 1.01
C VAL A 201 8.50 22.44 0.39
N VAL A 202 7.18 22.37 0.17
CA VAL A 202 6.46 23.46 -0.55
C VAL A 202 5.91 24.55 0.38
N GLY A 203 5.88 24.34 1.69
CA GLY A 203 5.39 25.31 2.68
C GLY A 203 3.90 25.66 2.61
N THR A 204 3.16 25.15 1.61
CA THR A 204 1.74 25.47 1.35
C THR A 204 0.80 24.32 1.71
N ARG A 205 -0.46 24.66 1.95
CA ARG A 205 -1.51 23.65 2.24
C ARG A 205 -1.94 22.95 0.95
N LEU A 206 -2.07 21.63 1.01
CA LEU A 206 -2.73 20.85 -0.04
C LEU A 206 -4.24 21.10 -0.03
N GLY A 207 -4.85 21.10 -1.21
CA GLY A 207 -6.30 21.23 -1.35
C GLY A 207 -7.07 20.10 -0.65
N VAL A 208 -8.33 20.36 -0.30
CA VAL A 208 -9.23 19.35 0.27
C VAL A 208 -9.37 18.18 -0.71
N GLY A 209 -9.19 16.95 -0.22
CA GLY A 209 -9.25 15.75 -1.05
C GLY A 209 -8.06 15.53 -1.98
N ALA A 210 -6.96 16.29 -1.83
CA ALA A 210 -5.74 16.10 -2.60
C ALA A 210 -4.94 14.85 -2.20
N VAL A 211 -5.13 14.37 -0.97
CA VAL A 211 -4.38 13.23 -0.41
C VAL A 211 -5.23 11.97 -0.44
N HIS A 212 -4.71 10.93 -1.08
CA HIS A 212 -5.37 9.64 -1.26
C HIS A 212 -4.57 8.57 -0.53
N HIS A 213 -5.15 8.03 0.55
CA HIS A 213 -4.58 6.90 1.27
C HIS A 213 -5.02 5.60 0.62
N LEU A 214 -4.08 4.87 0.04
CA LEU A 214 -4.37 3.61 -0.62
C LEU A 214 -4.74 2.54 0.39
N GLN A 215 -5.84 1.86 0.11
CA GLN A 215 -6.33 0.73 0.89
C GLN A 215 -5.88 -0.60 0.27
N PRO A 216 -5.89 -1.69 1.05
CA PRO A 216 -5.81 -3.05 0.52
C PRO A 216 -6.89 -3.31 -0.53
N LEU A 217 -6.60 -4.21 -1.46
CA LEU A 217 -7.57 -4.69 -2.44
C LEU A 217 -8.65 -5.51 -1.73
N SER A 218 -9.89 -5.32 -2.18
CA SER A 218 -10.99 -6.22 -1.84
C SER A 218 -10.76 -7.62 -2.41
N LEU A 219 -11.43 -8.63 -1.84
CA LEU A 219 -11.42 -10.00 -2.38
C LEU A 219 -11.81 -10.04 -3.86
N GLU A 220 -12.79 -9.24 -4.26
CA GLU A 220 -13.23 -9.14 -5.65
C GLU A 220 -12.15 -8.55 -6.57
N GLU A 221 -11.39 -7.56 -6.10
CA GLU A 221 -10.25 -7.02 -6.87
C GLU A 221 -9.10 -8.04 -6.99
N VAL A 222 -8.87 -8.86 -5.95
CA VAL A 222 -7.91 -9.98 -5.99
C VAL A 222 -8.36 -11.03 -7.03
N LYS A 223 -9.64 -11.41 -7.01
CA LYS A 223 -10.25 -12.32 -8.00
C LYS A 223 -10.19 -11.74 -9.41
N GLU A 224 -10.44 -10.44 -9.59
CA GLU A 224 -10.30 -9.74 -10.88
C GLU A 224 -8.85 -9.82 -11.38
N SER A 225 -7.87 -9.60 -10.50
CA SER A 225 -6.44 -9.76 -10.84
C SER A 225 -6.10 -11.17 -11.28
N LEU A 226 -6.58 -12.21 -10.59
CA LEU A 226 -6.40 -13.61 -11.01
C LEU A 226 -7.06 -13.88 -12.37
N GLY A 227 -8.28 -13.39 -12.59
CA GLY A 227 -8.97 -13.54 -13.87
C GLY A 227 -8.20 -12.92 -15.04
N LYS A 228 -7.64 -11.72 -14.86
CA LYS A 228 -6.76 -11.10 -15.86
C LYS A 228 -5.50 -11.92 -16.14
N PHE A 229 -4.92 -12.49 -15.08
CA PHE A 229 -3.77 -13.38 -15.20
C PHE A 229 -4.08 -14.62 -16.04
N PHE A 230 -5.19 -15.31 -15.77
CA PHE A 230 -5.61 -16.45 -16.57
C PHE A 230 -5.92 -16.09 -18.02
N ASN A 231 -6.59 -14.96 -18.25
CA ASN A 231 -6.89 -14.49 -19.61
C ASN A 231 -5.63 -14.20 -20.41
N HIS A 232 -4.66 -13.52 -19.80
CA HIS A 232 -3.42 -13.13 -20.46
C HIS A 232 -2.53 -14.32 -20.82
N PHE A 233 -2.46 -15.32 -19.95
CA PHE A 233 -1.68 -16.54 -20.20
C PHE A 233 -2.50 -17.69 -20.79
N HIS A 234 -3.76 -17.44 -21.16
CA HIS A 234 -4.68 -18.45 -21.71
C HIS A 234 -4.80 -19.73 -20.86
N VAL A 235 -4.81 -19.57 -19.53
CA VAL A 235 -4.92 -20.69 -18.58
C VAL A 235 -6.32 -21.29 -18.65
N LYS A 236 -6.41 -22.59 -18.92
CA LYS A 236 -7.69 -23.31 -18.96
C LYS A 236 -8.16 -23.62 -17.54
N SER A 237 -9.36 -23.16 -17.19
CA SER A 237 -9.97 -23.41 -15.87
C SER A 237 -11.50 -23.40 -15.96
N THR A 238 -12.16 -24.01 -14.97
CA THR A 238 -13.61 -23.86 -14.77
C THR A 238 -13.90 -22.64 -13.88
N PRO A 239 -15.12 -22.07 -13.93
CA PRO A 239 -15.49 -20.97 -13.03
C PRO A 239 -15.37 -21.33 -11.55
N GLY A 240 -15.73 -22.56 -11.17
CA GLY A 240 -15.62 -23.05 -9.78
C GLY A 240 -14.17 -23.10 -9.29
N LEU A 241 -13.29 -23.73 -10.07
CA LEU A 241 -11.86 -23.83 -9.73
C LEU A 241 -11.19 -22.45 -9.70
N THR A 242 -11.58 -21.54 -10.59
CA THR A 242 -11.09 -20.15 -10.60
C THR A 242 -11.52 -19.40 -9.34
N SER A 243 -12.77 -19.56 -8.91
CA SER A 243 -13.25 -18.95 -7.66
C SER A 243 -12.48 -19.48 -6.46
N GLU A 244 -12.29 -20.80 -6.38
CA GLU A 244 -11.57 -21.46 -5.29
C GLU A 244 -10.13 -20.94 -5.18
N TRP A 245 -9.40 -20.86 -6.28
CA TRP A 245 -8.06 -20.24 -6.30
C TRP A 245 -8.09 -18.77 -5.90
N GLY A 246 -9.12 -18.03 -6.31
CA GLY A 246 -9.31 -16.64 -5.92
C GLY A 246 -9.53 -16.47 -4.42
N ASP A 247 -10.32 -17.34 -3.79
CA ASP A 247 -10.54 -17.37 -2.35
C ASP A 247 -9.26 -17.71 -1.60
N ARG A 248 -8.55 -18.76 -2.02
CA ARG A 248 -7.25 -19.17 -1.44
C ARG A 248 -6.23 -18.03 -1.49
N ILE A 249 -6.01 -17.42 -2.66
CA ILE A 249 -5.08 -16.29 -2.80
C ILE A 249 -5.54 -15.11 -1.93
N GLY A 250 -6.85 -14.82 -1.89
CA GLY A 250 -7.42 -13.78 -1.04
C GLY A 250 -7.04 -13.92 0.43
N GLU A 251 -7.09 -15.14 0.97
CA GLU A 251 -6.68 -15.46 2.35
C GLU A 251 -5.17 -15.31 2.57
N TRP A 252 -4.33 -15.50 1.55
CA TRP A 252 -2.87 -15.47 1.72
C TRP A 252 -2.26 -14.08 1.70
N VAL A 253 -2.97 -13.10 1.14
CA VAL A 253 -2.39 -11.82 0.70
C VAL A 253 -2.85 -10.62 1.50
N ASP A 254 -3.89 -10.75 2.33
CA ASP A 254 -4.53 -9.65 3.08
C ASP A 254 -4.96 -8.47 2.18
N GLY A 255 -5.28 -8.75 0.92
CA GLY A 255 -5.56 -7.73 -0.09
C GLY A 255 -4.33 -6.93 -0.55
N TRP A 256 -3.11 -7.25 -0.11
CA TRP A 256 -1.92 -6.45 -0.46
C TRP A 256 -1.50 -6.68 -1.93
N PRO A 257 -1.48 -5.65 -2.79
CA PRO A 257 -1.18 -5.82 -4.22
C PRO A 257 0.13 -6.54 -4.51
N LYS A 258 1.20 -6.22 -3.78
CA LYS A 258 2.48 -6.91 -3.99
C LYS A 258 2.43 -8.38 -3.60
N HIS A 259 1.62 -8.74 -2.61
CA HIS A 259 1.45 -10.13 -2.19
C HIS A 259 0.60 -10.91 -3.21
N VAL A 260 -0.39 -10.25 -3.82
CA VAL A 260 -1.13 -10.79 -4.98
C VAL A 260 -0.16 -11.05 -6.13
N GLU A 261 0.69 -10.08 -6.49
CA GLU A 261 1.70 -10.26 -7.55
C GLU A 261 2.64 -11.44 -7.27
N ASN A 262 3.15 -11.55 -6.04
CA ASN A 262 4.00 -12.66 -5.63
C ASN A 262 3.29 -14.02 -5.73
N SER A 263 2.00 -14.06 -5.39
CA SER A 263 1.17 -15.28 -5.50
C SER A 263 0.88 -15.65 -6.94
N LEU A 264 0.56 -14.68 -7.79
CA LEU A 264 0.36 -14.91 -9.23
C LEU A 264 1.65 -15.35 -9.92
N ARG A 265 2.80 -14.81 -9.51
CA ARG A 265 4.11 -15.26 -10.01
C ARG A 265 4.37 -16.72 -9.64
N ALA A 266 4.19 -17.08 -8.37
CA ALA A 266 4.35 -18.47 -7.92
C ALA A 266 3.38 -19.43 -8.62
N LEU A 267 2.12 -19.02 -8.80
CA LEU A 267 1.13 -19.78 -9.54
C LEU A 267 1.55 -19.97 -11.01
N GLY A 268 2.07 -18.93 -11.66
CA GLY A 268 2.58 -19.02 -13.02
C GLY A 268 3.72 -20.02 -13.17
N GLU A 269 4.66 -20.04 -12.21
CA GLU A 269 5.75 -21.01 -12.19
C GLU A 269 5.24 -22.44 -12.04
N SER A 270 4.32 -22.70 -11.10
CA SER A 270 3.74 -24.04 -10.94
C SER A 270 2.87 -24.46 -12.13
N LEU A 271 2.18 -23.51 -12.78
CA LEU A 271 1.47 -23.78 -14.03
C LEU A 271 2.41 -24.23 -15.15
N LEU A 272 3.62 -23.66 -15.24
CA LEU A 272 4.61 -24.13 -16.22
C LEU A 272 5.05 -25.57 -15.94
N GLU A 273 5.25 -25.93 -14.66
CA GLU A 273 5.63 -27.30 -14.25
C GLU A 273 4.53 -28.34 -14.51
N THR A 274 3.26 -27.91 -14.47
CA THR A 274 2.07 -28.75 -14.69
C THR A 274 1.55 -28.72 -16.13
N GLU A 275 2.32 -28.17 -17.08
CA GLU A 275 1.91 -27.99 -18.50
C GLU A 275 0.59 -27.20 -18.65
N GLY A 276 0.35 -26.24 -17.74
CA GLY A 276 -0.82 -25.38 -17.72
C GLY A 276 -2.07 -26.00 -17.10
N LYS A 277 -1.96 -27.18 -16.48
CA LYS A 277 -3.09 -27.88 -15.84
C LYS A 277 -3.30 -27.37 -14.42
N LEU A 278 -4.17 -26.37 -14.25
CA LEU A 278 -4.48 -25.78 -12.94
C LEU A 278 -4.93 -26.81 -11.89
N SER A 279 -5.64 -27.88 -12.29
CA SER A 279 -6.09 -28.93 -11.37
C SER A 279 -4.96 -29.80 -10.80
N ALA A 280 -3.74 -29.73 -11.37
CA ALA A 280 -2.56 -30.45 -10.91
C ALA A 280 -1.60 -29.57 -10.11
N VAL A 281 -1.94 -28.28 -9.93
CA VAL A 281 -1.11 -27.34 -9.17
C VAL A 281 -1.30 -27.58 -7.67
N ASP A 282 -0.18 -27.74 -6.97
CA ASP A 282 -0.14 -27.79 -5.50
C ASP A 282 -0.21 -26.37 -4.93
N ASP A 283 -1.29 -26.07 -4.22
CA ASP A 283 -1.54 -24.75 -3.64
C ASP A 283 -0.65 -24.42 -2.45
N LEU A 284 -0.24 -25.42 -1.66
CA LEU A 284 0.71 -25.22 -0.56
C LEU A 284 2.07 -24.84 -1.10
N ALA A 285 2.54 -25.52 -2.15
CA ALA A 285 3.79 -25.19 -2.83
C ALA A 285 3.74 -23.76 -3.41
N VAL A 286 2.62 -23.35 -4.01
CA VAL A 286 2.41 -21.98 -4.49
C VAL A 286 2.45 -20.97 -3.34
N LYS A 287 1.76 -21.24 -2.22
CA LYS A 287 1.75 -20.36 -1.03
C LYS A 287 3.14 -20.18 -0.44
N ASP A 288 3.90 -21.27 -0.33
CA ASP A 288 5.28 -21.24 0.18
C ASP A 288 6.18 -20.41 -0.74
N ARG A 289 6.11 -20.65 -2.05
CA ARG A 289 6.89 -19.90 -3.04
C ARG A 289 6.51 -18.42 -3.08
N ALA A 290 5.22 -18.10 -3.01
CA ALA A 290 4.73 -16.72 -2.91
C ALA A 290 5.26 -16.02 -1.66
N THR A 291 5.42 -16.75 -0.55
CA THR A 291 5.97 -16.20 0.68
C THR A 291 7.48 -15.98 0.58
N GLN A 292 8.21 -16.87 -0.10
CA GLN A 292 9.62 -16.63 -0.44
C GLN A 292 9.80 -15.35 -1.26
N TYR A 293 8.94 -15.10 -2.27
CA TYR A 293 8.97 -13.83 -3.02
C TYR A 293 8.66 -12.61 -2.16
N ARG A 294 7.82 -12.75 -1.13
CA ARG A 294 7.64 -11.68 -0.14
C ARG A 294 8.93 -11.43 0.64
N VAL A 295 9.70 -12.46 1.00
CA VAL A 295 11.04 -12.33 1.63
C VAL A 295 11.93 -11.45 0.79
N GLU A 296 12.07 -11.87 -0.45
CA GLU A 296 13.03 -11.29 -1.38
C GLU A 296 12.64 -9.84 -1.68
N TYR A 297 11.35 -9.56 -1.87
CA TYR A 297 10.87 -8.21 -2.11
C TYR A 297 11.19 -7.25 -0.97
N TYR A 298 10.82 -7.58 0.26
CA TYR A 298 11.06 -6.67 1.36
C TYR A 298 12.56 -6.58 1.66
N ASN A 299 13.32 -7.69 1.68
CA ASN A 299 14.76 -7.61 1.90
C ASN A 299 15.52 -6.80 0.84
N SER A 300 15.20 -6.98 -0.44
CA SER A 300 15.86 -6.25 -1.53
C SER A 300 15.64 -4.74 -1.47
N ARG A 301 14.48 -4.29 -0.95
CA ARG A 301 14.18 -2.87 -0.76
C ARG A 301 15.05 -2.21 0.31
N PHE A 302 15.64 -2.99 1.21
CA PHE A 302 16.36 -2.46 2.38
C PHE A 302 17.84 -2.84 2.41
N GLY A 303 18.32 -3.68 1.49
CA GLY A 303 19.71 -3.76 1.03
C GLY A 303 20.81 -4.06 2.07
N THR A 304 20.49 -4.36 3.34
CA THR A 304 21.50 -4.32 4.42
C THR A 304 21.48 -5.51 5.38
N PHE A 305 20.48 -6.39 5.33
CA PHE A 305 20.33 -7.50 6.29
C PHE A 305 20.52 -8.89 5.67
N GLU A 306 21.44 -9.03 4.71
CA GLU A 306 21.68 -10.32 4.03
C GLU A 306 22.05 -11.45 5.02
N SER A 307 22.73 -11.10 6.11
CA SER A 307 23.07 -12.01 7.21
C SER A 307 21.86 -12.43 8.06
N SER A 308 20.71 -11.76 7.93
CA SER A 308 19.48 -12.02 8.71
C SER A 308 18.23 -11.72 7.88
N LYS A 309 18.00 -12.53 6.84
CA LYS A 309 16.94 -12.41 5.82
C LYS A 309 15.49 -12.39 6.36
N LYS A 310 15.26 -12.52 7.67
CA LYS A 310 13.92 -12.46 8.28
C LYS A 310 13.80 -11.44 9.41
N ILE A 311 14.83 -10.63 9.67
CA ILE A 311 14.89 -9.78 10.85
C ILE A 311 13.69 -8.83 10.97
N ILE A 312 13.28 -8.21 9.86
CA ILE A 312 12.09 -7.36 9.84
C ILE A 312 10.84 -8.17 10.19
N GLY A 313 10.69 -9.36 9.61
CA GLY A 313 9.61 -10.28 9.92
C GLY A 313 9.58 -10.72 11.38
N GLU A 314 10.75 -10.92 12.00
CA GLU A 314 10.85 -11.21 13.44
C GLU A 314 10.47 -10.01 14.29
N ILE A 315 10.90 -8.80 13.92
CA ILE A 315 10.52 -7.57 14.61
C ILE A 315 9.01 -7.38 14.54
N MET A 316 8.42 -7.52 13.34
CA MET A 316 6.98 -7.42 13.18
C MET A 316 6.27 -8.54 13.96
N ALA A 317 6.77 -9.77 13.95
CA ALA A 317 6.16 -10.88 14.70
C ALA A 317 6.17 -10.63 16.23
N GLU A 318 7.25 -10.11 16.78
CA GLU A 318 7.35 -9.78 18.20
C GLU A 318 6.52 -8.53 18.55
N MET A 319 6.42 -7.57 17.63
CA MET A 319 5.54 -6.42 17.78
C MET A 319 4.07 -6.86 17.80
N GLY A 320 3.68 -7.79 16.93
CA GLY A 320 2.31 -8.24 16.81
C GLY A 320 1.35 -7.16 16.30
N PRO A 321 0.06 -7.50 16.13
CA PRO A 321 -0.93 -6.62 15.51
C PRO A 321 -1.39 -5.45 16.39
N LYS A 322 -1.20 -5.51 17.71
CA LYS A 322 -1.57 -4.42 18.61
C LYS A 322 -0.63 -3.21 18.45
N PRO A 323 -1.15 -1.98 18.45
CA PRO A 323 -0.31 -0.78 18.47
C PRO A 323 0.58 -0.73 19.72
N ARG A 324 1.80 -0.18 19.56
CA ARG A 324 2.81 -0.05 20.61
C ARG A 324 3.42 1.33 20.68
N SER A 325 3.93 1.71 21.84
CA SER A 325 4.73 2.92 21.99
C SER A 325 6.08 2.79 21.29
N GLY A 326 6.69 3.93 20.93
CA GLY A 326 8.04 3.96 20.37
C GLY A 326 9.09 3.29 21.27
N LEU A 327 8.98 3.45 22.60
CA LEU A 327 9.88 2.82 23.57
C LEU A 327 9.80 1.29 23.55
N GLU A 328 8.60 0.73 23.46
CA GLU A 328 8.42 -0.72 23.34
C GLU A 328 9.02 -1.25 22.04
N ILE A 329 8.81 -0.54 20.93
CA ILE A 329 9.36 -0.92 19.62
C ILE A 329 10.89 -0.89 19.65
N MET A 330 11.50 0.15 20.23
CA MET A 330 12.95 0.21 20.42
C MET A 330 13.47 -0.97 21.26
N GLY A 331 12.75 -1.35 22.33
CA GLY A 331 13.07 -2.52 23.14
C GLY A 331 12.99 -3.84 22.36
N ILE A 332 11.98 -4.00 21.50
CA ILE A 332 11.83 -5.16 20.61
C ILE A 332 12.99 -5.25 19.62
N ILE A 333 13.34 -4.14 18.98
CA ILE A 333 14.47 -4.08 18.03
C ILE A 333 15.76 -4.49 18.75
N GLY A 334 16.05 -3.90 19.90
CA GLY A 334 17.23 -4.24 20.71
C GLY A 334 17.29 -5.72 21.06
N LYS A 335 16.19 -6.27 21.59
CA LYS A 335 16.08 -7.71 21.93
C LYS A 335 16.38 -8.61 20.74
N ILE A 336 15.86 -8.30 19.55
CA ILE A 336 16.02 -9.15 18.36
C ILE A 336 17.42 -9.04 17.76
N ILE A 337 17.98 -7.83 17.69
CA ILE A 337 19.35 -7.61 17.22
C ILE A 337 20.37 -8.27 18.16
N GLU A 338 20.10 -8.27 19.48
CA GLU A 338 21.00 -8.82 20.50
C GLU A 338 20.88 -10.34 20.72
N LYS A 339 19.91 -11.03 20.08
CA LYS A 339 19.74 -12.49 20.24
C LYS A 339 21.07 -13.22 19.97
N PRO A 340 21.62 -13.97 20.94
CA PRO A 340 22.81 -14.77 20.69
C PRO A 340 22.46 -15.89 19.71
N GLN A 341 23.08 -15.86 18.52
CA GLN A 341 23.03 -17.00 17.62
C GLN A 341 23.84 -18.14 18.25
N TRP A 342 23.19 -19.27 18.54
CA TRP A 342 23.81 -20.50 19.04
C TRP A 342 24.61 -21.25 17.95
N THR A 343 25.14 -20.53 16.96
CA THR A 343 25.99 -21.09 15.91
C THR A 343 27.45 -20.70 16.17
N GLU A 344 28.30 -21.72 16.20
CA GLU A 344 29.75 -21.61 16.39
C GLU A 344 30.36 -20.53 15.47
N LYS A 345 31.14 -19.64 16.09
CA LYS A 345 31.72 -18.39 15.54
C LYS A 345 30.74 -17.21 15.52
N SER A 346 30.67 -16.58 16.68
CA SER A 346 30.14 -15.24 16.95
C SER A 346 30.73 -14.18 16.01
N ILE A 347 30.08 -13.96 14.87
CA ILE A 347 30.11 -12.67 14.20
C ILE A 347 28.84 -11.98 14.67
N LYS A 348 28.95 -10.99 15.57
CA LYS A 348 27.84 -10.08 15.88
C LYS A 348 27.59 -9.26 14.62
N PRO A 349 26.48 -9.42 13.86
CA PRO A 349 26.14 -8.39 12.93
C PRO A 349 25.56 -7.27 13.80
N LYS A 350 26.38 -6.28 14.14
CA LYS A 350 25.83 -4.98 14.54
C LYS A 350 25.14 -4.48 13.27
N ILE A 351 23.84 -4.69 13.18
CA ILE A 351 23.06 -4.31 12.00
C ILE A 351 22.89 -2.79 12.07
N GLU A 352 23.89 -2.09 11.53
CA GLU A 352 23.96 -0.63 11.56
C GLU A 352 22.80 -0.04 10.76
N GLY A 353 22.06 0.90 11.37
CA GLY A 353 20.95 1.60 10.73
C GLY A 353 19.57 0.92 10.82
N LEU A 354 19.42 -0.22 11.50
CA LEU A 354 18.10 -0.80 11.82
C LEU A 354 17.60 -0.32 13.18
N ASP A 355 16.83 0.76 13.17
CA ASP A 355 16.24 1.37 14.37
C ASP A 355 14.77 1.78 14.15
N PHE A 356 14.18 2.46 15.14
CA PHE A 356 12.80 2.96 15.07
C PHE A 356 12.60 3.90 13.87
N ASP A 357 13.52 4.85 13.68
CA ASP A 357 13.43 5.85 12.61
C ASP A 357 13.50 5.19 11.24
N PHE A 358 14.33 4.17 11.08
CA PHE A 358 14.37 3.33 9.90
C PHE A 358 13.01 2.68 9.63
N LEU A 359 12.44 1.96 10.60
CA LEU A 359 11.15 1.29 10.42
C LEU A 359 10.03 2.28 10.05
N HIS A 360 10.01 3.44 10.71
CA HIS A 360 9.02 4.48 10.45
C HIS A 360 9.22 5.12 9.07
N ARG A 361 10.44 5.54 8.76
CA ARG A 361 10.81 6.18 7.49
C ARG A 361 10.50 5.30 6.29
N TYR A 362 10.68 4.00 6.42
CA TYR A 362 10.44 3.04 5.34
C TYR A 362 9.02 2.44 5.34
N GLY A 363 8.14 2.91 6.23
CA GLY A 363 6.72 2.53 6.23
C GLY A 363 6.44 1.12 6.76
N PHE A 364 7.32 0.59 7.60
CA PHE A 364 7.08 -0.65 8.34
C PHE A 364 6.28 -0.45 9.61
N ILE A 365 6.32 0.76 10.16
CA ILE A 365 5.48 1.19 11.27
C ILE A 365 4.84 2.53 10.92
N GLU A 366 3.59 2.69 11.31
CA GLU A 366 2.79 3.91 11.09
C GLU A 366 2.14 4.35 12.39
N ALA A 367 2.05 5.66 12.59
CA ALA A 367 1.40 6.24 13.75
C ALA A 367 -0.11 6.05 13.69
N VAL A 368 -0.73 5.73 14.82
CA VAL A 368 -2.19 5.68 14.98
C VAL A 368 -2.66 7.05 15.43
N HIS A 369 -3.49 7.71 14.62
CA HIS A 369 -3.90 9.10 14.84
C HIS A 369 -5.07 9.27 15.83
N ASP A 370 -5.78 8.19 16.16
CA ASP A 370 -7.00 8.21 16.99
C ASP A 370 -6.80 7.71 18.43
N LEU A 371 -5.54 7.50 18.85
CA LEU A 371 -5.20 6.96 20.19
C LEU A 371 -4.46 8.00 21.06
N PRO A 372 -4.59 7.90 22.40
CA PRO A 372 -3.83 8.75 23.31
C PRO A 372 -2.33 8.40 23.26
N GLY A 373 -1.53 9.37 22.80
CA GLY A 373 -0.08 9.25 22.67
C GLY A 373 0.37 8.65 21.33
N PRO A 374 1.64 8.81 20.95
CA PRO A 374 2.16 8.28 19.69
C PRO A 374 2.32 6.75 19.80
N LEU A 375 1.27 6.04 19.41
CA LEU A 375 1.29 4.59 19.21
C LEU A 375 1.52 4.27 17.74
N TYR A 376 2.20 3.16 17.49
CA TYR A 376 2.59 2.72 16.16
C TYR A 376 2.19 1.27 15.95
N HIS A 377 1.83 0.91 14.73
CA HIS A 377 1.54 -0.47 14.34
C HIS A 377 2.21 -0.80 13.01
N CYS A 378 2.37 -2.09 12.71
CA CYS A 378 2.74 -2.49 11.35
C CYS A 378 1.51 -2.36 10.46
N PRO A 379 1.55 -1.57 9.38
CA PRO A 379 0.43 -1.41 8.49
C PRO A 379 0.26 -2.61 7.56
N ILE A 380 1.21 -3.56 7.54
CA ILE A 380 1.24 -4.72 6.64
C ILE A 380 0.98 -6.01 7.45
N PRO A 381 -0.28 -6.50 7.55
CA PRO A 381 -0.64 -7.58 8.46
C PRO A 381 0.15 -8.87 8.25
N SER A 382 0.44 -9.25 7.00
CA SER A 382 1.19 -10.48 6.71
C SER A 382 2.67 -10.42 7.06
N LEU A 383 3.25 -9.24 7.35
CA LEU A 383 4.64 -9.17 7.82
C LEU A 383 4.81 -9.83 9.19
N HIS A 384 3.77 -9.84 10.03
CA HIS A 384 3.78 -10.53 11.32
C HIS A 384 3.92 -12.05 11.19
N SER A 385 3.49 -12.63 10.06
CA SER A 385 3.60 -14.07 9.77
C SER A 385 4.86 -14.44 9.00
N TYR A 386 5.64 -13.44 8.55
CA TYR A 386 6.85 -13.63 7.78
C TYR A 386 7.78 -14.69 8.39
N ALA A 387 8.05 -14.55 9.69
CA ALA A 387 9.02 -15.39 10.39
C ALA A 387 8.65 -16.89 10.33
N VAL A 388 7.35 -17.18 10.27
CA VAL A 388 6.73 -18.48 10.50
C VAL A 388 5.92 -18.99 9.28
N ALA A 389 6.15 -18.40 8.11
CA ALA A 389 5.45 -18.56 6.83
C ALA A 389 4.85 -19.93 6.49
N THR A 390 5.52 -21.03 6.82
CA THR A 390 5.04 -22.39 6.55
C THR A 390 3.97 -22.85 7.54
N THR A 391 4.01 -22.34 8.76
CA THR A 391 3.10 -22.73 9.86
C THR A 391 1.91 -21.79 10.03
N GLY A 392 1.87 -20.60 9.40
CA GLY A 392 0.80 -19.61 9.60
C GLY A 392 1.19 -18.51 10.60
N SER A 393 0.26 -17.97 11.38
CA SER A 393 0.57 -16.99 12.44
C SER A 393 1.52 -17.58 13.50
N PRO A 394 2.25 -16.76 14.29
CA PRO A 394 3.13 -17.27 15.36
C PRO A 394 2.44 -18.21 16.36
N LEU A 395 1.11 -18.09 16.55
CA LEU A 395 0.33 -19.02 17.36
C LEU A 395 0.36 -20.46 16.83
N HIS A 396 0.38 -20.66 15.51
CA HIS A 396 0.46 -22.00 14.93
C HIS A 396 1.82 -22.65 15.18
N ALA A 397 2.91 -21.89 15.06
CA ALA A 397 4.24 -22.38 15.38
C ALA A 397 4.34 -22.81 16.86
N LEU A 398 3.78 -22.02 17.77
CA LEU A 398 3.75 -22.35 19.21
C LEU A 398 2.77 -23.47 19.56
N ALA A 399 1.74 -23.68 18.73
CA ALA A 399 0.89 -24.85 18.91
C ALA A 399 1.73 -26.12 18.88
N TYR A 400 2.79 -26.21 18.05
CA TYR A 400 3.66 -27.37 17.93
C TYR A 400 4.54 -27.70 19.16
N THR A 401 4.69 -26.78 20.11
CA THR A 401 5.70 -26.90 21.17
C THR A 401 5.14 -27.23 22.56
N ASN A 402 3.81 -27.22 22.72
CA ASN A 402 3.12 -27.34 24.02
C ASN A 402 3.55 -26.29 25.08
N ASP A 403 4.18 -25.20 24.65
CA ASP A 403 4.61 -24.12 25.53
C ASP A 403 3.46 -23.13 25.77
N ILE A 404 2.68 -23.41 26.81
CA ILE A 404 1.49 -22.61 27.19
C ILE A 404 1.89 -21.18 27.54
N GLU A 405 3.05 -20.96 28.16
CA GLU A 405 3.47 -19.62 28.57
C GLU A 405 3.90 -18.79 27.36
N ALA A 406 4.65 -19.37 26.43
CA ALA A 406 4.97 -18.72 25.16
C ALA A 406 3.70 -18.45 24.35
N PHE A 407 2.76 -19.41 24.29
CA PHE A 407 1.49 -19.24 23.59
C PHE A 407 0.67 -18.08 24.17
N ARG A 408 0.57 -17.99 25.51
CA ARG A 408 -0.08 -16.87 26.19
C ARG A 408 0.55 -15.53 25.81
N LYS A 409 1.89 -15.42 25.91
CA LYS A 409 2.62 -14.19 25.58
C LYS A 409 2.33 -13.71 24.16
N VAL A 410 2.29 -14.62 23.18
CA VAL A 410 1.97 -14.27 21.80
C VAL A 410 0.49 -13.93 21.62
N LEU A 411 -0.42 -14.64 22.29
CA LEU A 411 -1.84 -14.32 22.26
C LEU A 411 -2.12 -12.91 22.80
N ASP A 412 -1.42 -12.52 23.86
CA ASP A 412 -1.50 -11.17 24.46
C ASP A 412 -1.09 -10.06 23.47
N LEU A 413 -0.31 -10.38 22.43
CA LEU A 413 0.02 -9.45 21.35
C LEU A 413 -1.15 -9.18 20.39
N GLY A 414 -2.26 -9.92 20.52
CA GLY A 414 -3.49 -9.73 19.75
C GLY A 414 -3.61 -10.58 18.49
N TYR A 415 -2.82 -11.66 18.36
CA TYR A 415 -3.00 -12.59 17.26
C TYR A 415 -4.35 -13.30 17.33
N ASN A 416 -4.98 -13.51 16.17
CA ASN A 416 -6.24 -14.25 16.09
C ASN A 416 -6.03 -15.72 16.47
N ILE A 417 -6.62 -16.15 17.59
CA ILE A 417 -6.57 -17.53 18.09
C ILE A 417 -7.24 -18.53 17.15
N ASN A 418 -8.15 -18.06 16.30
CA ASN A 418 -8.87 -18.85 15.29
C ASN A 418 -8.34 -18.62 13.87
N GLY A 419 -7.16 -18.00 13.72
CA GLY A 419 -6.52 -17.87 12.41
C GLY A 419 -6.25 -19.25 11.80
N LEU A 420 -6.25 -19.32 10.46
CA LEU A 420 -5.98 -20.55 9.72
C LEU A 420 -4.55 -20.53 9.15
N ASP A 421 -3.87 -21.66 9.19
CA ASP A 421 -2.56 -21.85 8.54
C ASP A 421 -2.69 -22.19 7.04
N ALA A 422 -1.58 -22.61 6.43
CA ALA A 422 -1.54 -23.09 5.05
C ALA A 422 -2.43 -24.30 4.77
N TRP A 423 -2.67 -25.14 5.77
CA TRP A 423 -3.48 -26.36 5.65
C TRP A 423 -4.92 -26.16 6.13
N GLY A 424 -5.35 -24.91 6.34
CA GLY A 424 -6.70 -24.60 6.84
C GLY A 424 -6.91 -25.04 8.29
N ARG A 425 -5.85 -25.20 9.08
CA ARG A 425 -5.93 -25.62 10.48
C ARG A 425 -5.85 -24.43 11.41
N THR A 426 -6.56 -24.50 12.53
CA THR A 426 -6.39 -23.56 13.65
C THR A 426 -5.23 -24.01 14.55
N PRO A 427 -4.69 -23.11 15.40
CA PRO A 427 -3.77 -23.49 16.47
C PRO A 427 -4.33 -24.61 17.36
N LEU A 428 -5.64 -24.60 17.63
CA LEU A 428 -6.32 -25.65 18.40
C LEU A 428 -6.32 -27.01 17.70
N LYS A 429 -6.51 -27.03 16.37
CA LYS A 429 -6.48 -28.26 15.58
C LYS A 429 -5.10 -28.91 15.66
N ILE A 430 -4.04 -28.12 15.47
CA ILE A 430 -2.64 -28.57 15.60
C ILE A 430 -2.41 -29.15 17.00
N ALA A 431 -2.89 -28.48 18.05
CA ALA A 431 -2.70 -28.94 19.41
C ALA A 431 -3.44 -30.24 19.75
N SER A 432 -4.61 -30.42 19.16
CA SER A 432 -5.41 -31.63 19.31
C SER A 432 -4.76 -32.82 18.60
N GLU A 433 -4.23 -32.62 17.39
CA GLU A 433 -3.55 -33.67 16.60
C GLU A 433 -2.33 -34.26 17.32
N HIS A 434 -1.65 -33.47 18.14
CA HIS A 434 -0.48 -33.91 18.90
C HIS A 434 -0.79 -34.23 20.37
N ASN A 435 -2.08 -34.27 20.75
CA ASN A 435 -2.54 -34.59 22.11
C ASN A 435 -2.00 -33.64 23.20
N TRP A 436 -1.80 -32.36 22.90
CA TRP A 436 -1.42 -31.34 23.88
C TRP A 436 -2.64 -30.85 24.66
N ASN A 437 -3.24 -31.75 25.44
CA ASN A 437 -4.53 -31.53 26.13
C ASN A 437 -4.55 -30.26 27.00
N LYS A 438 -3.47 -29.97 27.72
CA LYS A 438 -3.40 -28.77 28.57
C LYS A 438 -3.42 -27.47 27.74
N LEU A 439 -2.68 -27.45 26.63
CA LEU A 439 -2.67 -26.32 25.70
C LEU A 439 -4.03 -26.17 25.01
N ALA A 440 -4.63 -27.28 24.55
CA ALA A 440 -5.96 -27.26 23.94
C ALA A 440 -7.05 -26.73 24.90
N ILE A 441 -7.04 -27.19 26.16
CA ILE A 441 -7.95 -26.67 27.21
C ILE A 441 -7.70 -25.18 27.45
N TYR A 442 -6.45 -24.74 27.46
CA TYR A 442 -6.13 -23.31 27.58
C TYR A 442 -6.69 -22.51 26.41
N MET A 443 -6.42 -22.93 25.16
CA MET A 443 -6.93 -22.28 23.95
C MET A 443 -8.46 -22.16 23.95
N LEU A 444 -9.18 -23.21 24.35
CA LEU A 444 -10.65 -23.19 24.46
C LEU A 444 -11.14 -22.15 25.48
N LYS A 445 -10.46 -22.02 26.62
CA LYS A 445 -10.80 -21.00 27.63
C LYS A 445 -10.58 -19.57 27.12
N GLU A 446 -9.59 -19.38 26.26
CA GLU A 446 -9.27 -18.10 25.62
C GLU A 446 -10.10 -17.84 24.35
N GLY A 447 -11.12 -18.66 24.06
CA GLY A 447 -12.07 -18.43 22.95
C GLY A 447 -11.71 -19.10 21.62
N ALA A 448 -10.84 -20.12 21.62
CA ALA A 448 -10.62 -20.94 20.43
C ALA A 448 -11.89 -21.74 20.08
N MET A 449 -12.26 -21.76 18.81
CA MET A 449 -13.41 -22.48 18.28
C MET A 449 -13.03 -23.91 17.87
N LEU A 450 -13.86 -24.88 18.22
CA LEU A 450 -13.72 -26.28 17.78
C LEU A 450 -13.89 -26.41 16.26
N ASP A 451 -14.77 -25.61 15.69
CA ASP A 451 -15.00 -25.51 14.25
C ASP A 451 -15.11 -24.02 13.84
N PRO A 452 -14.04 -23.42 13.29
CA PRO A 452 -14.04 -22.01 12.86
C PRO A 452 -14.92 -21.76 11.63
N SER A 453 -15.42 -22.80 10.95
CA SER A 453 -16.36 -22.67 9.83
C SER A 453 -17.80 -22.38 10.28
N GLN A 454 -18.10 -22.62 11.57
CA GLN A 454 -19.35 -22.20 12.22
C GLN A 454 -19.24 -20.70 12.54
N LYS A 455 -19.52 -19.84 11.55
CA LYS A 455 -19.68 -18.40 11.82
C LYS A 455 -20.81 -18.23 12.82
N GLU A 456 -20.53 -17.67 14.01
CA GLU A 456 -21.61 -17.10 14.81
C GLU A 456 -22.36 -16.07 13.96
N ASN A 457 -23.67 -16.24 13.84
CA ASN A 457 -24.57 -15.27 13.21
C ASN A 457 -24.68 -14.03 14.11
N THR A 458 -23.62 -13.25 14.25
CA THR A 458 -23.70 -11.89 14.79
C THR A 458 -23.56 -10.92 13.62
N LYS A 459 -24.71 -10.38 13.21
CA LYS A 459 -24.79 -9.25 12.27
C LYS A 459 -23.97 -8.10 12.83
N GLY A 460 -22.93 -7.70 12.07
CA GLY A 460 -22.27 -6.40 12.17
C GLY A 460 -21.38 -6.22 13.39
N ASN A 461 -20.08 -6.47 13.24
CA ASN A 461 -19.03 -5.58 13.76
C ASN A 461 -17.68 -5.97 13.14
N ASN A 462 -17.10 -5.01 12.43
CA ASN A 462 -15.73 -5.01 11.95
C ASN A 462 -14.78 -5.03 13.19
N PRO A 463 -13.87 -6.01 13.36
CA PRO A 463 -13.09 -6.14 14.60
C PRO A 463 -11.96 -5.11 14.77
N THR A 464 -11.94 -4.04 13.97
CA THR A 464 -11.01 -2.90 14.13
C THR A 464 -11.64 -1.66 14.78
N ALA A 465 -12.89 -1.70 15.24
CA ALA A 465 -13.56 -0.52 15.81
C ALA A 465 -13.83 -0.53 17.34
N ASN A 466 -13.50 -1.60 18.08
CA ASN A 466 -13.92 -1.73 19.49
C ASN A 466 -12.80 -1.73 20.55
N TYR A 467 -11.58 -1.31 20.21
CA TYR A 467 -10.49 -1.17 21.21
C TYR A 467 -10.40 0.24 21.85
N LEU A 468 -11.41 1.11 21.65
CA LEU A 468 -11.40 2.48 22.17
C LEU A 468 -12.56 2.87 23.09
N ALA A 469 -13.37 1.90 23.55
CA ALA A 469 -14.50 2.19 24.43
C ALA A 469 -14.60 1.23 25.61
N LYS A 470 -13.51 1.06 26.36
CA LYS A 470 -13.57 0.68 27.77
C LYS A 470 -12.44 1.41 28.48
N ASP A 471 -12.80 2.51 29.13
CA ASP A 471 -12.29 2.96 30.43
C ASP A 471 -12.78 4.38 30.66
N HIS A 472 -13.97 4.52 31.26
CA HIS A 472 -14.37 5.62 32.14
C HIS A 472 -15.76 5.34 32.69
N GLU A 473 -15.85 4.73 33.86
CA GLU A 473 -16.77 5.21 34.91
C GLU A 473 -16.18 4.89 36.29
N PRO A 474 -16.16 5.86 37.22
CA PRO A 474 -15.55 5.69 38.53
C PRO A 474 -16.50 5.03 39.53
N ASP A 475 -15.89 4.14 40.30
CA ASP A 475 -16.18 3.71 41.67
C ASP A 475 -17.31 4.43 42.42
N LYS A 476 -18.37 3.69 42.80
CA LYS A 476 -19.22 4.01 43.95
C LYS A 476 -19.58 2.74 44.74
N SER A 477 -19.30 2.84 46.04
CA SER A 477 -19.43 1.83 47.09
C SER A 477 -20.90 1.52 47.47
N PRO A 478 -21.17 0.46 48.27
CA PRO A 478 -22.48 -0.17 48.40
C PRO A 478 -23.29 0.26 49.64
N SER A 479 -24.60 0.40 49.48
CA SER A 479 -25.65 0.36 50.52
C SER A 479 -27.00 0.50 49.80
N GLY A 480 -28.11 -0.19 50.03
CA GLY A 480 -28.54 -1.17 51.01
C GLY A 480 -30.09 -1.22 50.93
N SER A 481 -30.64 -2.43 51.11
CA SER A 481 -32.02 -2.77 51.53
C SER A 481 -33.28 -2.39 50.69
N GLY A 482 -34.14 -3.40 50.52
CA GLY A 482 -35.58 -3.33 50.24
C GLY A 482 -35.90 -3.54 48.75
N GLY A 483 -36.47 -4.64 48.26
CA GLY A 483 -37.51 -5.49 48.85
C GLY A 483 -38.88 -4.90 48.52
N ASP A 484 -39.44 -5.24 47.37
CA ASP A 484 -40.78 -5.85 47.24
C ASP A 484 -41.27 -5.90 45.79
N ASP A 485 -41.89 -7.05 45.49
CA ASP A 485 -42.55 -7.42 44.25
C ASP A 485 -43.90 -6.73 44.05
N ASN A 486 -44.34 -6.74 42.79
CA ASN A 486 -45.71 -6.83 42.27
C ASN A 486 -46.39 -5.59 41.66
N ASP A 487 -46.90 -5.89 40.46
CA ASP A 487 -48.17 -5.48 39.86
C ASP A 487 -48.30 -4.23 38.97
N PHE A 488 -48.86 -4.54 37.78
CA PHE A 488 -49.82 -3.79 36.98
C PHE A 488 -49.39 -2.54 36.17
N ASN A 489 -49.45 -2.72 34.84
CA ASN A 489 -49.73 -1.73 33.79
C ASN A 489 -51.14 -1.09 34.00
N PRO A 490 -51.61 0.03 33.38
CA PRO A 490 -51.01 0.97 32.39
C PRO A 490 -51.19 2.48 32.75
N SER A 491 -50.72 3.35 31.83
CA SER A 491 -50.83 4.83 31.73
C SER A 491 -52.26 5.42 31.93
N PRO A 492 -52.51 6.75 31.79
CA PRO A 492 -51.69 7.99 31.86
C PRO A 492 -52.31 9.04 32.83
N ASP A 493 -51.74 10.26 32.92
CA ASP A 493 -52.42 11.58 32.93
C ASP A 493 -51.95 12.66 33.94
N PHE A 494 -51.72 13.85 33.34
CA PHE A 494 -51.88 15.25 33.78
C PHE A 494 -51.00 15.93 34.85
N ASP A 495 -50.29 16.97 34.35
CA ASP A 495 -50.08 18.35 34.85
C ASP A 495 -49.83 18.63 36.34
N MET A 496 -48.62 19.09 36.67
CA MET A 496 -48.27 20.49 37.01
C MET A 496 -46.76 20.70 37.13
#